data_AF-A0A653CIX3-F1
#
_entry.id   AF-A0A653CIX3-F1
#
_cell.length_a   1.000
_cell.length_b   1.000
_cell.length_c   1.000
_cell.angle_alpha   90.00
_cell.angle_beta   90.00
_cell.angle_gamma   90.00
#
_symmetry.space_group_name_H-M   'P 1'
#
loop_
_entity.id
_entity.type
_entity.pdbx_description
1 polymer ?
#
loop_
_entity_poly.entity_id
_entity_poly.type
_entity_poly.pdbx_seq_one_letter_code
_entity_poly.pdbx_strand_id
1 'polypeptide(L)' 'MVKFGELKVADLRRELDERGADSSGLKAVLQDRLRQIIIEDGEDPDTFQFE' A
#
# COMPACT_ATOMS: atom_id res chain seq x y z
N MET A 1 5.53 -12.07 -3.13
CA MET A 1 6.00 -11.73 -1.76
C MET A 1 7.00 -10.59 -1.83
N VAL A 2 6.48 -9.38 -2.02
CA VAL A 2 7.20 -8.11 -2.06
C VAL A 2 6.94 -7.40 -0.74
N LYS A 3 7.95 -6.76 -0.14
CA LYS A 3 7.76 -5.97 1.08
C LYS A 3 7.15 -4.61 0.77
N PHE A 4 6.44 -4.01 1.72
CA PHE A 4 5.82 -2.69 1.57
C PHE A 4 6.76 -1.61 0.98
N GLY A 5 8.00 -1.53 1.48
CA GLY A 5 8.99 -0.55 1.01
C GLY A 5 9.48 -0.78 -0.43
N GLU A 6 9.32 -1.99 -0.96
CA GLU A 6 9.79 -2.40 -2.29
C GLU A 6 8.74 -2.16 -3.39
N LEU A 7 7.48 -1.88 -3.00
CA LEU A 7 6.39 -1.63 -3.94
C LEU A 7 6.72 -0.45 -4.87
N LYS A 8 6.48 -0.67 -6.17
CA LYS A 8 6.52 0.40 -7.18
C LYS A 8 5.18 1.12 -7.19
N VAL A 9 5.13 2.27 -7.87
CA VAL A 9 3.90 3.07 -8.00
C VAL A 9 2.76 2.26 -8.62
N ALA A 10 3.07 1.39 -9.59
CA ALA A 10 2.06 0.51 -10.20
C ALA A 10 1.46 -0.47 -9.17
N ASP A 11 2.31 -1.10 -8.35
CA ASP A 11 1.89 -2.02 -7.30
C ASP A 11 1.05 -1.28 -6.25
N LEU A 12 1.52 -0.12 -5.77
CA LEU A 12 0.77 0.71 -4.81
C LEU A 12 -0.63 1.10 -5.31
N ARG A 13 -0.75 1.46 -6.59
CA ARG A 13 -2.05 1.80 -7.20
C ARG A 13 -2.97 0.60 -7.23
N ARG A 14 -2.47 -0.56 -7.67
CA ARG A 14 -3.22 -1.82 -7.70
C ARG A 14 -3.74 -2.16 -6.30
N GLU A 15 -2.87 -2.17 -5.30
CA GLU A 15 -3.25 -2.50 -3.92
C GLU A 15 -4.31 -1.54 -3.35
N LEU A 16 -4.22 -0.24 -3.68
CA LEU A 16 -5.23 0.75 -3.29
C LEU A 16 -6.55 0.54 -4.04
N ASP A 17 -6.50 0.30 -5.35
CA ASP A 17 -7.70 0.08 -6.17
C ASP A 17 -8.47 -1.18 -5.73
N GLU A 18 -7.76 -2.28 -5.43
CA GLU A 18 -8.35 -3.52 -4.92
C GLU A 18 -9.04 -3.34 -3.56
N ARG A 19 -8.57 -2.37 -2.76
CA ARG A 19 -9.16 -1.98 -1.47
C ARG A 19 -10.20 -0.86 -1.60
N GLY A 20 -10.50 -0.42 -2.83
CA GLY A 20 -11.46 0.67 -3.08
C GLY A 20 -10.98 2.04 -2.59
N ALA A 21 -9.67 2.22 -2.40
CA ALA A 21 -9.07 3.47 -1.95
C ALA A 21 -8.61 4.33 -3.14
N ASP A 22 -8.49 5.64 -2.93
CA ASP A 22 -7.94 6.54 -3.94
C ASP A 22 -6.51 6.11 -4.33
N SER A 23 -6.27 5.89 -5.61
CA SER A 23 -4.96 5.51 -6.17
C SER A 23 -4.28 6.68 -6.91
N SER A 24 -4.78 7.91 -6.77
CA SER A 24 -4.16 9.10 -7.36
C SER A 24 -3.06 9.71 -6.48
N GLY A 25 -2.17 10.50 -7.11
CA GLY A 25 -1.07 11.20 -6.43
C GLY A 25 0.33 10.63 -6.67
N LEU A 26 1.30 11.20 -5.95
CA LEU A 26 2.72 10.82 -5.96
C LEU A 26 2.96 9.56 -5.13
N LYS A 27 4.09 8.87 -5.38
CA LYS A 27 4.46 7.62 -4.68
C LYS A 27 4.32 7.73 -3.16
N ALA A 28 4.84 8.80 -2.56
CA ALA A 28 4.79 9.01 -1.12
C ALA A 28 3.36 9.04 -0.57
N VAL A 29 2.44 9.71 -1.28
CA VAL A 29 1.01 9.78 -0.90
C VAL A 29 0.36 8.40 -0.97
N LEU A 30 0.66 7.62 -2.02
CA LEU A 30 0.14 6.27 -2.16
C LEU A 30 0.69 5.33 -1.08
N GLN A 31 1.97 5.45 -0.74
CA GLN A 31 2.58 4.70 0.36
C GLN A 31 1.92 5.06 1.69
N ASP A 32 1.82 6.34 2.03
CA ASP A 32 1.22 6.75 3.31
C ASP A 32 -0.23 6.26 3.42
N ARG A 33 -1.01 6.34 2.32
CA ARG A 33 -2.38 5.84 2.29
C ARG A 33 -2.45 4.33 2.50
N LEU A 34 -1.67 3.55 1.75
CA LEU A 34 -1.65 2.10 1.88
C LEU A 34 -1.16 1.67 3.26
N ARG A 35 -0.17 2.38 3.83
CA ARG A 35 0.31 2.16 5.21
C ARG A 35 -0.81 2.35 6.23
N GLN A 36 -1.60 3.42 6.13
CA GLN A 36 -2.70 3.66 7.06
C GLN A 36 -3.74 2.54 6.99
N ILE A 37 -4.12 2.11 5.79
CA ILE A 37 -5.11 1.02 5.62
C ILE A 37 -4.62 -0.27 6.30
N ILE A 38 -3.34 -0.63 6.11
CA ILE A 38 -2.76 -1.83 6.74
C ILE A 38 -2.78 -1.73 8.27
N ILE A 39 -2.46 -0.56 8.83
CA ILE A 39 -2.52 -0.32 10.28
C ILE A 39 -3.97 -0.39 10.78
N GLU A 40 -4.93 0.17 10.03
CA GLU A 40 -6.36 0.13 10.36
C GLU A 40 -6.93 -1.30 10.33
N ASP A 41 -6.41 -2.14 9.43
CA ASP A 41 -6.70 -3.57 9.36
C ASP A 41 -6.03 -4.38 10.49
N GLY A 42 -5.20 -3.75 11.32
CA GLY A 42 -4.50 -4.37 12.47
C GLY A 42 -3.21 -5.10 12.11
N GLU A 43 -2.70 -4.87 10.90
CA GLU A 43 -1.48 -5.48 10.38
C GLU A 43 -0.28 -4.52 10.53
N ASP A 44 0.94 -5.07 10.49
CA ASP A 44 2.18 -4.26 10.54
C ASP A 44 2.73 -4.04 9.11
N PRO A 45 2.72 -2.80 8.59
CA PRO A 45 3.24 -2.47 7.26
C PRO A 45 4.68 -2.90 7.00
N ASP A 46 5.53 -2.98 8.03
CA ASP A 46 6.94 -3.34 7.86
C ASP A 46 7.14 -4.87 7.70
N THR A 47 6.15 -5.66 8.12
CA THR A 47 6.16 -7.13 8.00
C THR A 47 5.14 -7.68 6.99
N PHE A 48 4.18 -6.86 6.57
CA PHE A 48 3.16 -7.23 5.59
C PHE A 48 3.78 -7.57 4.24
N GLN A 49 3.37 -8.71 3.67
CA GLN A 49 3.86 -9.21 2.40
C GLN A 49 2.78 -9.14 1.33
N PHE A 50 3.12 -8.54 0.19
CA PHE A 50 2.24 -8.43 -0.96
C PHE A 50 2.55 -9.54 -1.96
N GLU A 51 1.52 -10.05 -2.64
CA GLU A 51 1.69 -11.06 -3.69
C GLU A 51 2.18 -10.47 -5.01
#